data_AF-A0A397D3V1-F1
#
_entry.id   AF-A0A397D3V1-F1
#
_cell.length_a   1.000
_cell.length_b   1.000
_cell.length_c   1.000
_cell.angle_alpha   90.00
_cell.angle_beta   90.00
_cell.angle_gamma   90.00
#
_symmetry.space_group_name_H-M   'P 1'
#
loop_
_entity.id
_entity.type
_entity.pdbx_description
1 polymer ?
#
loop_
_entity_poly.entity_id
_entity_poly.type
_entity_poly.pdbx_seq_one_letter_code
_entity_poly.pdbx_strand_id
1 'polypeptide(L)'
;MRAIAVVHAICALLLEASSSEVNPRSMSLGSKTPYYSQELPSEESPLPPSCSDDHELRFFDNCPAYDRHVERNQSATEQYDAFAASDSVLAALRHFQTAFNLPSLTLKDLSAVYDACAYVAVFDIAVHGISHHWCTLIPPGLLQTMEYWKELKQYYRKSHGNPLSVAIASPLLRDVVEAMVNITSRFDGVDGHFRFAHAETLLPLLSLLGFHQDQPKLVASATAPYDRLFRSAKLAPFGGNVAFVLYQCPNSTEPLVQITVNERVVATPGLGCVWTFDVSKQGLGALFVHVVNIFLSILLTQRSKAEDDQVNALPHIPSRIFECLPASVRSALCTSRHSSLTLRLAQR
;
A
#
# COMPACT_ATOMS: atom_id res chain seq x y z
N MET A 1 -0.14 -6.59 -28.20
CA MET A 1 -0.31 -6.40 -26.74
C MET A 1 1.00 -5.89 -26.17
N ARG A 2 0.96 -5.06 -25.13
CA ARG A 2 2.12 -4.57 -24.38
C ARG A 2 1.74 -4.55 -22.90
N ALA A 3 2.54 -5.16 -22.03
CA ALA A 3 2.32 -5.18 -20.58
C ALA A 3 3.18 -4.07 -19.96
N ILE A 4 2.55 -3.08 -19.32
CA ILE A 4 3.07 -1.69 -19.37
C ILE A 4 3.44 -1.09 -18.02
N ALA A 5 2.81 -1.49 -16.92
CA ALA A 5 3.31 -1.18 -15.58
C ALA A 5 3.08 -2.37 -14.65
N VAL A 6 4.08 -3.26 -14.53
CA VAL A 6 4.06 -4.36 -13.56
C VAL A 6 4.75 -3.89 -12.28
N VAL A 7 3.99 -3.81 -11.18
CA VAL A 7 4.54 -3.68 -9.83
C VAL A 7 4.51 -5.08 -9.20
N HIS A 8 5.69 -5.61 -8.88
CA HIS A 8 5.89 -6.96 -8.35
C HIS A 8 6.40 -6.90 -6.91
N ALA A 9 5.71 -7.57 -5.99
CA ALA A 9 6.07 -7.65 -4.58
C ALA A 9 7.05 -8.82 -4.34
N ILE A 10 8.34 -8.48 -4.27
CA ILE A 10 9.35 -9.32 -3.65
C ILE A 10 9.12 -9.24 -2.13
N CYS A 11 8.21 -10.07 -1.64
CA CYS A 11 7.92 -10.20 -0.22
C CYS A 11 9.12 -10.87 0.48
N ALA A 12 9.86 -10.07 1.26
CA ALA A 12 10.97 -10.50 2.09
C ALA A 12 10.80 -9.87 3.47
N LEU A 13 9.94 -10.46 4.30
CA LEU A 13 9.67 -9.96 5.64
C LEU A 13 10.48 -10.71 6.69
N LEU A 14 11.32 -9.94 7.38
CA LEU A 14 12.12 -10.37 8.51
C LEU A 14 11.24 -10.97 9.62
N LEU A 15 11.81 -11.90 10.38
CA LEU A 15 11.26 -12.36 11.65
C LEU A 15 11.00 -11.14 12.56
N GLU A 16 9.82 -11.04 13.17
CA GLU A 16 9.61 -10.18 14.36
C GLU A 16 10.27 -10.82 15.60
N ALA A 17 11.56 -11.16 15.46
CA ALA A 17 12.44 -11.47 16.56
C ALA A 17 12.66 -10.18 17.35
N SER A 18 12.05 -10.08 18.53
CA SER A 18 12.12 -8.92 19.42
C SER A 18 13.57 -8.54 19.73
N SER A 19 14.11 -7.56 19.01
CA SER A 19 15.53 -7.21 19.00
C SER A 19 15.84 -5.93 19.76
N SER A 20 15.95 -6.05 21.08
CA SER A 20 17.16 -5.51 21.69
C SER A 20 18.34 -6.25 21.07
N GLU A 21 19.22 -5.53 20.38
CA GLU A 21 20.49 -6.03 19.82
C GLU A 21 20.40 -7.14 18.74
N VAL A 22 19.98 -6.76 17.52
CA VAL A 22 20.42 -7.43 16.28
C VAL A 22 20.93 -6.37 15.30
N ASN A 23 22.15 -6.54 14.79
CA ASN A 23 22.83 -5.58 13.91
C ASN A 23 22.41 -5.81 12.44
N PRO A 24 21.65 -4.89 11.79
CA PRO A 24 20.98 -5.13 10.51
C PRO A 24 21.89 -4.99 9.28
N ARG A 25 23.17 -5.40 9.38
CA ARG A 25 24.18 -5.21 8.31
C ARG A 25 24.22 -6.30 7.22
N SER A 26 23.22 -7.18 7.15
CA SER A 26 23.10 -8.19 6.10
C SER A 26 21.70 -8.23 5.48
N MET A 27 21.69 -8.31 4.14
CA MET A 27 20.54 -8.59 3.26
C MET A 27 19.59 -7.43 2.89
N SER A 28 20.13 -6.42 2.18
CA SER A 28 19.33 -5.58 1.28
C SER A 28 19.40 -6.13 -0.16
N LEU A 29 18.38 -6.88 -0.61
CA LEU A 29 18.21 -7.14 -2.05
C LEU A 29 17.49 -5.96 -2.71
N GLY A 30 18.27 -4.93 -3.05
CA GLY A 30 17.87 -3.94 -4.04
C GLY A 30 18.27 -4.42 -5.43
N SER A 31 17.33 -4.84 -6.26
CA SER A 31 17.62 -5.33 -7.63
C SER A 31 16.67 -4.75 -8.67
N LYS A 32 17.04 -3.58 -9.23
CA LYS A 32 16.57 -3.14 -10.55
C LYS A 32 17.35 -3.90 -11.64
N THR A 33 17.12 -5.21 -11.75
CA THR A 33 17.66 -6.09 -12.81
C THR A 33 16.63 -7.16 -13.20
N PRO A 34 16.64 -7.66 -14.45
CA PRO A 34 15.43 -8.21 -15.08
C PRO A 34 15.29 -9.74 -14.97
N TYR A 35 14.06 -10.19 -15.24
CA TYR A 35 13.63 -11.60 -15.32
C TYR A 35 14.15 -12.34 -16.58
N TYR A 36 15.32 -11.98 -17.09
CA TYR A 36 15.89 -12.50 -18.34
C TYR A 36 17.38 -12.79 -18.19
N SER A 37 17.72 -14.04 -17.91
CA SER A 37 19.08 -14.53 -17.70
C SER A 37 19.27 -15.96 -18.21
N GLN A 38 19.11 -16.14 -19.52
CA GLN A 38 20.08 -16.96 -20.23
C GLN A 38 21.30 -16.07 -20.53
N GLU A 39 22.49 -16.67 -20.47
CA GLU A 39 23.82 -16.00 -20.51
C GLU A 39 24.17 -15.22 -19.23
N LEU A 40 25.07 -15.80 -18.43
CA LEU A 40 25.70 -15.18 -17.25
C LEU A 40 27.17 -14.83 -17.60
N PRO A 41 27.56 -13.55 -17.66
CA PRO A 41 28.95 -13.14 -17.57
C PRO A 41 29.45 -13.28 -16.12
N SER A 42 30.65 -13.81 -15.93
CA SER A 42 31.22 -14.06 -14.60
C SER A 42 32.07 -12.90 -14.09
N GLU A 43 31.48 -11.97 -13.33
CA GLU A 43 32.23 -11.05 -12.46
C GLU A 43 31.37 -10.56 -11.28
N GLU A 44 31.81 -10.79 -10.04
CA GLU A 44 31.11 -10.36 -8.83
C GLU A 44 31.41 -8.88 -8.51
N SER A 45 30.69 -7.96 -9.16
CA SER A 45 30.68 -6.54 -8.73
C SER A 45 29.90 -6.38 -7.42
N PRO A 46 30.45 -5.75 -6.36
CA PRO A 46 29.70 -5.50 -5.13
C PRO A 46 28.47 -4.63 -5.38
N LEU A 47 27.28 -5.13 -5.01
CA LEU A 47 26.04 -4.35 -5.11
C LEU A 47 26.16 -3.08 -4.24
N PRO A 48 25.85 -1.88 -4.77
CA PRO A 48 25.87 -0.67 -3.97
C PRO A 48 24.77 -0.71 -2.90
N PRO A 49 25.02 -0.22 -1.68
CA PRO A 49 23.98 -0.12 -0.66
C PRO A 49 22.87 0.83 -1.14
N SER A 50 21.60 0.46 -0.91
CA SER A 50 20.43 1.23 -1.36
C SER A 50 20.18 2.47 -0.49
N CYS A 51 21.15 3.39 -0.49
CA CYS A 51 21.11 4.66 0.23
C CYS A 51 20.50 5.77 -0.65
N SER A 52 19.25 5.59 -1.06
CA SER A 52 18.44 6.62 -1.74
C SER A 52 17.02 6.63 -1.20
N ASP A 53 16.48 7.81 -0.92
CA ASP A 53 15.13 8.01 -0.41
C ASP A 53 14.10 7.68 -1.50
N ASP A 54 13.79 6.39 -1.65
CA ASP A 54 12.86 5.88 -2.67
C ASP A 54 11.40 6.25 -2.31
N HIS A 55 11.00 7.45 -2.71
CA HIS A 55 9.67 7.99 -2.49
C HIS A 55 8.56 7.30 -3.32
N GLU A 56 8.90 6.40 -4.24
CA GLU A 56 7.96 5.73 -5.16
C GLU A 56 7.65 4.30 -4.72
N LEU A 57 8.67 3.52 -4.34
CA LEU A 57 8.52 2.11 -3.95
C LEU A 57 8.65 1.90 -2.44
N ARG A 58 9.29 2.83 -1.71
CA ARG A 58 9.47 2.82 -0.24
C ARG A 58 8.83 4.02 0.46
N PHE A 59 7.71 4.52 -0.06
CA PHE A 59 6.94 5.64 0.54
C PHE A 59 6.56 5.43 2.01
N PHE A 60 6.49 4.18 2.48
CA PHE A 60 6.20 3.82 3.88
C PHE A 60 7.38 4.11 4.83
N ASP A 61 8.63 3.93 4.38
CA ASP A 61 9.82 4.34 5.15
C ASP A 61 9.96 5.87 5.13
N ASN A 62 9.66 6.47 3.97
CA ASN A 62 9.94 7.88 3.68
C ASN A 62 8.81 8.86 4.09
N CYS A 63 7.83 8.42 4.88
CA CYS A 63 6.72 9.27 5.33
C CYS A 63 6.70 9.43 6.87
N PRO A 64 7.24 10.54 7.43
CA PRO A 64 7.26 10.78 8.87
C PRO A 64 5.87 10.88 9.53
N ALA A 65 4.81 11.14 8.75
CA ALA A 65 3.44 11.08 9.25
C ALA A 65 2.97 9.63 9.45
N TYR A 66 3.28 8.73 8.51
CA TYR A 66 2.96 7.32 8.59
C TYR A 66 3.71 6.62 9.74
N ASP A 67 5.01 6.88 9.87
CA ASP A 67 5.85 6.43 10.98
C ASP A 67 5.23 6.76 12.35
N ARG A 68 4.87 8.04 12.57
CA ARG A 68 4.30 8.51 13.84
C ARG A 68 2.86 8.09 14.09
N HIS A 69 2.02 8.01 13.06
CA HIS A 69 0.57 7.79 13.23
C HIS A 69 0.11 6.36 12.92
N VAL A 70 0.97 5.51 12.37
CA VAL A 70 0.66 4.11 11.99
C VAL A 70 1.66 3.11 12.56
N GLU A 71 2.95 3.19 12.22
CA GLU A 71 3.90 2.12 12.56
C GLU A 71 4.30 2.11 14.05
N ARG A 72 4.58 3.29 14.61
CA ARG A 72 4.89 3.47 16.05
C ARG A 72 3.66 3.75 16.92
N ASN A 73 2.47 3.89 16.31
CA ASN A 73 1.23 4.18 17.02
C ASN A 73 0.46 2.89 17.33
N GLN A 74 0.51 2.40 18.57
CA GLN A 74 -0.20 1.17 18.93
C GLN A 74 -1.73 1.27 18.71
N SER A 75 -2.33 2.45 18.89
CA SER A 75 -3.76 2.68 18.61
C SER A 75 -4.14 2.47 17.15
N ALA A 76 -3.18 2.53 16.21
CA ALA A 76 -3.44 2.20 14.81
C ALA A 76 -3.73 0.70 14.60
N THR A 77 -3.30 -0.17 15.52
CA THR A 77 -3.51 -1.63 15.48
C THR A 77 -4.40 -2.15 16.60
N GLU A 78 -5.24 -1.31 17.22
CA GLU A 78 -6.15 -1.68 18.32
C GLU A 78 -6.96 -2.95 18.04
N GLN A 79 -7.51 -3.11 16.83
CA GLN A 79 -8.31 -4.30 16.49
C GLN A 79 -7.47 -5.59 16.43
N TYR A 80 -6.19 -5.51 16.07
CA TYR A 80 -5.26 -6.65 16.08
C TYR A 80 -4.92 -7.06 17.52
N ASP A 81 -4.64 -6.08 18.39
CA ASP A 81 -4.34 -6.31 19.81
C ASP A 81 -5.58 -6.85 20.55
N ALA A 82 -6.78 -6.33 20.26
CA ALA A 82 -8.03 -6.80 20.83
C ALA A 82 -8.41 -8.22 20.35
N PHE A 83 -8.20 -8.57 19.08
CA PHE A 83 -8.47 -9.92 18.58
C PHE A 83 -7.53 -10.97 19.18
N ALA A 84 -6.30 -10.58 19.57
CA ALA A 84 -5.36 -11.47 20.28
C ALA A 84 -5.92 -11.99 21.62
N ALA A 85 -6.82 -11.23 22.25
CA ALA A 85 -7.49 -11.60 23.50
C ALA A 85 -8.82 -12.35 23.29
N SER A 86 -9.23 -12.64 22.04
CA SER A 86 -10.48 -13.34 21.74
C SER A 86 -10.45 -14.80 22.18
N ASP A 87 -11.62 -15.36 22.54
CA ASP A 87 -11.76 -16.79 22.87
C ASP A 87 -11.28 -17.70 21.73
N SER A 88 -11.39 -17.27 20.47
CA SER A 88 -10.88 -18.01 19.31
C SER A 88 -9.35 -18.14 19.34
N VAL A 89 -8.62 -17.06 19.62
CA VAL A 89 -7.15 -17.07 19.71
C VAL A 89 -6.67 -17.75 21.00
N LEU A 90 -7.40 -17.59 22.11
CA LEU A 90 -7.08 -18.28 23.36
C LEU A 90 -7.38 -19.79 23.28
N ALA A 91 -8.41 -20.22 22.55
CA ALA A 91 -8.65 -21.62 22.24
C ALA A 91 -7.55 -22.20 21.33
N ALA A 92 -7.08 -21.43 20.34
CA ALA A 92 -5.93 -21.81 19.51
C ALA A 92 -4.67 -22.02 20.37
N LEU A 93 -4.36 -21.12 21.30
CA LEU A 93 -3.23 -21.27 22.21
C LEU A 93 -3.36 -22.51 23.10
N ARG A 94 -4.53 -22.72 23.72
CA ARG A 94 -4.82 -23.91 24.56
C ARG A 94 -4.68 -25.21 23.77
N HIS A 95 -5.08 -25.23 22.49
CA HIS A 95 -4.91 -26.38 21.61
C HIS A 95 -3.43 -26.75 21.45
N PHE A 96 -2.55 -25.77 21.17
CA PHE A 96 -1.11 -25.99 21.09
C PHE A 96 -0.49 -26.39 22.43
N GLN A 97 -0.81 -25.69 23.52
CA GLN A 97 -0.35 -26.05 24.87
C GLN A 97 -0.68 -27.51 25.23
N THR A 98 -1.88 -27.97 24.85
CA THR A 98 -2.34 -29.35 25.07
C THR A 98 -1.65 -30.35 24.14
N ALA A 99 -1.63 -30.08 22.83
CA ALA A 99 -1.12 -31.00 21.81
C ALA A 99 0.39 -31.30 21.96
N PHE A 100 1.16 -30.33 22.46
CA PHE A 100 2.60 -30.48 22.69
C PHE A 100 2.97 -30.77 24.15
N ASN A 101 2.00 -30.79 25.07
CA ASN A 101 2.23 -30.85 26.52
C ASN A 101 3.18 -29.74 27.02
N LEU A 102 3.02 -28.53 26.48
CA LEU A 102 3.84 -27.34 26.77
C LEU A 102 2.95 -26.20 27.29
N PRO A 103 2.56 -26.18 28.58
CA PRO A 103 1.66 -25.17 29.14
C PRO A 103 2.26 -23.76 29.19
N SER A 104 3.58 -23.61 28.98
CA SER A 104 4.29 -22.33 28.95
C SER A 104 4.26 -21.61 27.60
N LEU A 105 3.69 -22.21 26.54
CA LEU A 105 3.57 -21.54 25.23
C LEU A 105 2.72 -20.27 25.33
N THR A 106 3.16 -19.23 24.62
CA THR A 106 2.56 -17.90 24.58
C THR A 106 1.95 -17.58 23.21
N LEU A 107 1.25 -16.45 23.11
CA LEU A 107 0.75 -15.93 21.83
C LEU A 107 1.88 -15.60 20.83
N LYS A 108 3.11 -15.31 21.30
CA LYS A 108 4.28 -15.12 20.44
C LYS A 108 4.72 -16.44 19.80
N ASP A 109 4.65 -17.53 20.56
CA ASP A 109 5.02 -18.87 20.08
C ASP A 109 3.95 -19.41 19.11
N LEU A 110 2.66 -19.20 19.43
CA LEU A 110 1.55 -19.50 18.53
C LEU A 110 1.66 -18.73 17.19
N SER A 111 2.04 -17.45 17.24
CA SER A 111 2.36 -16.66 16.05
C SER A 111 3.52 -17.30 15.27
N ALA A 112 4.64 -17.60 15.95
CA ALA A 112 5.82 -18.16 15.32
C ALA A 112 5.57 -19.52 14.64
N VAL A 113 4.71 -20.38 15.22
CA VAL A 113 4.31 -21.66 14.60
C VAL A 113 3.45 -21.44 13.35
N TYR A 114 2.53 -20.48 13.36
CA TYR A 114 1.76 -20.10 12.17
C TYR A 114 2.66 -19.52 11.07
N ASP A 115 3.55 -18.60 11.43
CA ASP A 115 4.50 -17.99 10.49
C ASP A 115 5.45 -19.06 9.92
N ALA A 116 5.95 -19.99 10.75
CA ALA A 116 6.76 -21.12 10.32
C ALA A 116 6.00 -22.05 9.37
N CYS A 117 4.73 -22.38 9.62
CA CYS A 117 3.90 -23.09 8.65
C CYS A 117 3.80 -22.33 7.32
N ALA A 118 3.57 -21.01 7.34
CA ALA A 118 3.47 -20.22 6.12
C ALA A 118 4.78 -20.24 5.29
N TYR A 119 5.94 -20.07 5.93
CA TYR A 119 7.25 -20.15 5.24
C TYR A 119 7.59 -21.56 4.75
N VAL A 120 7.42 -22.57 5.61
CA VAL A 120 7.69 -23.97 5.28
C VAL A 120 6.76 -24.44 4.16
N ALA A 121 5.47 -24.09 4.19
CA ALA A 121 4.54 -24.42 3.09
C ALA A 121 4.96 -23.78 1.76
N VAL A 122 5.44 -22.53 1.74
CA VAL A 122 5.91 -21.90 0.50
C VAL A 122 7.12 -22.64 -0.08
N PHE A 123 8.09 -23.04 0.76
CA PHE A 123 9.26 -23.80 0.30
C PHE A 123 8.91 -25.26 -0.06
N ASP A 124 8.33 -26.00 0.88
CA ASP A 124 8.05 -27.43 0.74
C ASP A 124 7.03 -27.71 -0.38
N ILE A 125 5.98 -26.90 -0.55
CA ILE A 125 5.00 -27.11 -1.63
C ILE A 125 5.59 -26.71 -2.99
N ALA A 126 6.29 -25.57 -3.09
CA ALA A 126 6.80 -25.09 -4.38
C ALA A 126 8.05 -25.83 -4.89
N VAL A 127 8.92 -26.28 -3.98
CA VAL A 127 10.19 -26.95 -4.32
C VAL A 127 10.08 -28.48 -4.23
N HIS A 128 9.29 -29.01 -3.30
CA HIS A 128 9.21 -30.46 -3.03
C HIS A 128 7.82 -31.08 -3.23
N GLY A 129 6.77 -30.28 -3.45
CA GLY A 129 5.38 -30.76 -3.52
C GLY A 129 4.80 -31.24 -2.18
N ILE A 130 5.47 -30.96 -1.06
CA ILE A 130 5.12 -31.48 0.27
C ILE A 130 4.22 -30.48 1.00
N SER A 131 2.99 -30.89 1.30
CA SER A 131 2.00 -30.12 2.05
C SER A 131 1.91 -30.47 3.55
N HIS A 132 2.70 -31.45 4.00
CA HIS A 132 2.42 -32.25 5.20
C HIS A 132 3.58 -32.31 6.20
N HIS A 133 4.04 -31.13 6.64
CA HIS A 133 4.92 -30.97 7.81
C HIS A 133 4.30 -30.01 8.84
N TRP A 134 4.92 -28.86 9.12
CA TRP A 134 4.51 -27.92 10.18
C TRP A 134 3.03 -27.49 10.12
N CYS A 135 2.44 -27.43 8.92
CA CYS A 135 1.03 -27.06 8.77
C CYS A 135 0.03 -28.14 9.20
N THR A 136 0.43 -29.40 9.36
CA THR A 136 -0.44 -30.46 9.92
C THR A 136 -0.80 -30.21 11.38
N LEU A 137 -0.01 -29.38 12.07
CA LEU A 137 -0.20 -28.96 13.45
C LEU A 137 -1.31 -27.89 13.60
N ILE A 138 -1.77 -27.31 12.48
CA ILE A 138 -2.73 -26.21 12.43
C ILE A 138 -4.03 -26.72 11.79
N PRO A 139 -5.06 -27.10 12.58
CA PRO A 139 -6.32 -27.55 12.02
C PRO A 139 -7.06 -26.40 11.28
N PRO A 140 -7.88 -26.67 10.25
CA PRO A 140 -8.42 -25.62 9.35
C PRO A 140 -9.23 -24.51 10.01
N GLY A 141 -9.85 -24.74 11.18
CA GLY A 141 -10.53 -23.69 11.95
C GLY A 141 -9.55 -22.76 12.70
N LEU A 142 -8.44 -23.32 13.18
CA LEU A 142 -7.34 -22.56 13.79
C LEU A 142 -6.62 -21.74 12.71
N LEU A 143 -6.39 -22.32 11.53
CA LEU A 143 -5.82 -21.62 10.37
C LEU A 143 -6.59 -20.33 10.04
N GLN A 144 -7.92 -20.40 9.96
CA GLN A 144 -8.78 -19.23 9.68
C GLN A 144 -8.72 -18.16 10.78
N THR A 145 -8.62 -18.58 12.05
CA THR A 145 -8.48 -17.65 13.19
C THR A 145 -7.15 -16.92 13.14
N MET A 146 -6.06 -17.63 12.82
CA MET A 146 -4.72 -17.04 12.69
C MET A 146 -4.59 -16.19 11.41
N GLU A 147 -5.19 -16.61 10.30
CA GLU A 147 -5.29 -15.82 9.05
C GLU A 147 -5.97 -14.48 9.35
N TYR A 148 -7.15 -14.48 9.98
CA TYR A 148 -7.87 -13.26 10.32
C TYR A 148 -7.11 -12.37 11.31
N TRP A 149 -6.50 -12.97 12.35
CA TRP A 149 -5.69 -12.22 13.32
C TRP A 149 -4.54 -11.50 12.62
N LYS A 150 -3.74 -12.22 11.81
CA LYS A 150 -2.61 -11.65 11.07
C LYS A 150 -3.05 -10.60 10.06
N GLU A 151 -4.19 -10.80 9.41
CA GLU A 151 -4.73 -9.84 8.44
C GLU A 151 -5.24 -8.54 9.07
N LEU A 152 -5.71 -8.53 10.32
CA LEU A 152 -6.03 -7.28 11.02
C LEU A 152 -4.82 -6.34 11.10
N LYS A 153 -3.61 -6.86 11.37
CA LYS A 153 -2.36 -6.05 11.37
C LYS A 153 -2.07 -5.47 9.99
N GLN A 154 -2.24 -6.25 8.92
CA GLN A 154 -2.00 -5.79 7.54
C GLN A 154 -3.08 -4.80 7.07
N TYR A 155 -4.35 -5.05 7.39
CA TYR A 155 -5.49 -4.20 7.01
C TYR A 155 -5.40 -2.81 7.64
N TYR A 156 -5.02 -2.75 8.92
CA TYR A 156 -4.91 -1.49 9.66
C TYR A 156 -3.60 -0.74 9.44
N ARG A 157 -2.47 -1.42 9.20
CA ARG A 157 -1.22 -0.73 8.86
C ARG A 157 -1.10 -0.36 7.38
N LYS A 158 -1.60 -1.18 6.44
CA LYS A 158 -1.22 -1.11 5.00
C LYS A 158 -2.42 -1.09 4.04
N SER A 159 -3.64 -0.85 4.54
CA SER A 159 -4.87 -0.86 3.73
C SER A 159 -5.99 -0.02 4.36
N HIS A 160 -7.24 -0.27 3.96
CA HIS A 160 -8.46 0.49 4.27
C HIS A 160 -8.76 0.69 5.75
N GLY A 161 -8.10 -0.04 6.66
CA GLY A 161 -8.19 0.20 8.10
C GLY A 161 -7.79 1.63 8.48
N ASN A 162 -6.80 2.23 7.79
CA ASN A 162 -6.35 3.60 8.03
C ASN A 162 -6.20 4.42 6.72
N PRO A 163 -6.88 5.57 6.57
CA PRO A 163 -6.78 6.40 5.36
C PRO A 163 -5.36 6.86 5.01
N LEU A 164 -4.49 7.10 6.00
CA LEU A 164 -3.10 7.52 5.76
C LEU A 164 -2.30 6.39 5.08
N SER A 165 -2.50 5.15 5.53
CA SER A 165 -1.89 3.94 4.95
C SER A 165 -2.28 3.69 3.50
N VAL A 166 -3.39 4.25 3.04
CA VAL A 166 -3.80 4.23 1.64
C VAL A 166 -3.22 5.43 0.88
N ALA A 167 -3.28 6.62 1.47
CA ALA A 167 -2.83 7.86 0.83
C ALA A 167 -1.33 7.90 0.51
N ILE A 168 -0.48 7.23 1.29
CA ILE A 168 0.98 7.17 1.04
C ILE A 168 1.36 6.55 -0.31
N ALA A 169 0.50 5.74 -0.95
CA ALA A 169 0.76 5.17 -2.28
C ALA A 169 0.59 6.17 -3.44
N SER A 170 0.17 7.40 -3.17
CA SER A 170 -0.09 8.42 -4.20
C SER A 170 1.12 8.72 -5.13
N PRO A 171 2.38 8.76 -4.67
CA PRO A 171 3.54 8.96 -5.55
C PRO A 171 3.67 7.84 -6.60
N LEU A 172 3.49 6.58 -6.18
CA LEU A 172 3.55 5.43 -7.07
C LEU A 172 2.40 5.43 -8.09
N LEU A 173 1.18 5.77 -7.67
CA LEU A 173 0.05 5.85 -8.59
C LEU A 173 0.25 6.97 -9.63
N ARG A 174 0.83 8.11 -9.22
CA ARG A 174 1.22 9.20 -10.13
C ARG A 174 2.26 8.72 -11.15
N ASP A 175 3.35 8.11 -10.69
CA ASP A 175 4.43 7.57 -11.54
C ASP A 175 3.91 6.48 -12.52
N VAL A 176 3.03 5.59 -12.07
CA VAL A 176 2.35 4.61 -12.96
C VAL A 176 1.46 5.30 -14.01
N VAL A 177 0.75 6.38 -13.66
CA VAL A 177 -0.03 7.17 -14.64
C VAL A 177 0.89 7.90 -15.63
N GLU A 178 2.01 8.46 -15.18
CA GLU A 178 2.98 9.13 -16.05
C GLU A 178 3.68 8.14 -17.00
N ALA A 179 3.97 6.92 -16.55
CA ALA A 179 4.42 5.83 -17.42
C ALA A 179 3.39 5.46 -18.51
N MET A 180 2.10 5.44 -18.18
CA MET A 180 1.04 5.24 -19.18
C MET A 180 0.93 6.40 -20.17
N VAL A 181 1.11 7.65 -19.72
CA VAL A 181 1.15 8.85 -20.59
C VAL A 181 2.35 8.80 -21.54
N ASN A 182 3.53 8.43 -21.05
CA ASN A 182 4.76 8.39 -21.86
C ASN A 182 4.68 7.34 -22.97
N ILE A 183 4.23 6.12 -22.65
CA ILE A 183 4.12 5.04 -23.64
C ILE A 183 3.02 5.31 -24.67
N THR A 184 1.88 5.88 -24.26
CA THR A 184 0.79 6.24 -25.20
C THR A 184 1.18 7.37 -26.13
N SER A 185 1.95 8.34 -25.63
CA SER A 185 2.52 9.46 -26.41
C SER A 185 3.80 9.09 -27.17
N ARG A 186 4.38 7.91 -26.91
CA ARG A 186 5.69 7.43 -27.39
C ARG A 186 6.89 8.35 -27.03
N PHE A 187 6.86 8.99 -25.87
CA PHE A 187 7.94 9.91 -25.44
C PHE A 187 9.23 9.21 -25.00
N ASP A 188 9.11 8.04 -24.36
CA ASP A 188 10.24 7.26 -23.84
C ASP A 188 10.70 6.14 -24.78
N GLY A 189 9.83 5.71 -25.71
CA GLY A 189 10.13 4.70 -26.73
C GLY A 189 10.16 3.26 -26.20
N VAL A 190 9.77 3.01 -24.95
CA VAL A 190 9.75 1.66 -24.35
C VAL A 190 8.38 0.99 -24.45
N ASP A 191 8.37 -0.34 -24.36
CA ASP A 191 7.15 -1.15 -24.48
C ASP A 191 6.50 -1.49 -23.13
N GLY A 192 7.17 -1.19 -22.01
CA GLY A 192 6.64 -1.35 -20.65
C GLY A 192 7.66 -0.99 -19.56
N HIS A 193 7.13 -0.61 -18.40
CA HIS A 193 7.89 -0.27 -17.19
C HIS A 193 7.69 -1.35 -16.11
N PHE A 194 8.77 -1.75 -15.43
CA PHE A 194 8.75 -2.83 -14.44
C PHE A 194 9.33 -2.35 -13.11
N ARG A 195 8.60 -2.57 -12.02
CA ARG A 195 8.91 -2.07 -10.68
C ARG A 195 8.90 -3.23 -9.69
N PHE A 196 10.00 -3.43 -8.97
CA PHE A 196 10.15 -4.49 -7.98
C PHE A 196 10.21 -3.86 -6.58
N ALA A 197 9.28 -4.26 -5.72
CA ALA A 197 8.98 -3.59 -4.46
C ALA A 197 8.47 -4.61 -3.42
N HIS A 198 7.73 -4.18 -2.39
CA HIS A 198 7.33 -5.04 -1.26
C HIS A 198 5.81 -5.15 -1.10
N ALA A 199 5.35 -5.97 -0.14
CA ALA A 199 3.92 -6.08 0.19
C ALA A 199 3.39 -4.76 0.78
N GLU A 200 4.25 -4.03 1.49
CA GLU A 200 4.13 -2.66 1.98
C GLU A 200 3.92 -1.64 0.84
N THR A 201 4.35 -1.96 -0.38
CA THR A 201 4.10 -1.15 -1.57
C THR A 201 2.78 -1.55 -2.24
N LEU A 202 2.55 -2.85 -2.40
CA LEU A 202 1.44 -3.40 -3.18
C LEU A 202 0.07 -3.27 -2.47
N LEU A 203 0.00 -3.51 -1.15
CA LEU A 203 -1.26 -3.42 -0.40
C LEU A 203 -1.82 -1.97 -0.37
N PRO A 204 -1.03 -0.91 -0.07
CA PRO A 204 -1.47 0.47 -0.21
C PRO A 204 -1.91 0.84 -1.63
N LEU A 205 -1.16 0.45 -2.67
CA LEU A 205 -1.51 0.76 -4.06
C LEU A 205 -2.86 0.13 -4.47
N LEU A 206 -3.07 -1.16 -4.18
CA LEU A 206 -4.34 -1.83 -4.44
C LEU A 206 -5.50 -1.21 -3.64
N SER A 207 -5.23 -0.76 -2.41
CA SER A 207 -6.22 -0.06 -1.58
C SER A 207 -6.56 1.32 -2.13
N LEU A 208 -5.59 2.05 -2.69
CA LEU A 208 -5.78 3.37 -3.31
C LEU A 208 -6.58 3.28 -4.62
N LEU A 209 -6.46 2.16 -5.32
CA LEU A 209 -7.31 1.77 -6.45
C LEU A 209 -8.70 1.23 -6.01
N GLY A 210 -8.99 1.21 -4.70
CA GLY A 210 -10.27 0.79 -4.13
C GLY A 210 -10.50 -0.72 -4.01
N PHE A 211 -9.51 -1.57 -4.36
CA PHE A 211 -9.70 -3.01 -4.35
C PHE A 211 -9.94 -3.53 -2.93
N HIS A 212 -10.90 -4.46 -2.80
CA HIS A 212 -11.20 -5.20 -1.57
C HIS A 212 -11.47 -4.28 -0.36
N GLN A 213 -12.25 -3.22 -0.55
CA GLN A 213 -12.68 -2.33 0.53
C GLN A 213 -13.89 -2.87 1.29
N ASP A 214 -13.66 -3.43 2.48
CA ASP A 214 -14.73 -3.87 3.38
C ASP A 214 -15.58 -2.71 3.93
N GLN A 215 -16.89 -2.94 3.99
CA GLN A 215 -17.89 -2.07 4.61
C GLN A 215 -18.94 -2.93 5.34
N PRO A 216 -18.98 -2.94 6.69
CA PRO A 216 -18.10 -2.24 7.62
C PRO A 216 -16.64 -2.75 7.58
N LYS A 217 -15.73 -2.01 8.22
CA LYS A 217 -14.34 -2.43 8.40
C LYS A 217 -14.22 -3.73 9.20
N LEU A 218 -13.12 -4.46 9.02
CA LEU A 218 -12.75 -5.62 9.84
C LEU A 218 -12.64 -5.21 11.32
N VAL A 219 -13.14 -6.06 12.22
CA VAL A 219 -13.20 -5.78 13.68
C VAL A 219 -12.79 -7.00 14.52
N ALA A 220 -12.32 -6.72 15.74
CA ALA A 220 -11.92 -7.73 16.73
C ALA A 220 -13.07 -8.59 17.26
N SER A 221 -14.33 -8.18 17.05
CA SER A 221 -15.54 -8.91 17.45
C SER A 221 -16.06 -9.88 16.38
N ALA A 222 -15.37 -10.00 15.24
CA ALA A 222 -15.74 -10.96 14.19
C ALA A 222 -15.58 -12.41 14.68
N THR A 223 -16.44 -13.30 14.19
CA THR A 223 -16.47 -14.72 14.53
C THR A 223 -16.34 -15.59 13.28
N ALA A 224 -16.02 -16.88 13.45
CA ALA A 224 -15.92 -17.80 12.33
C ALA A 224 -17.32 -18.15 11.75
N PRO A 225 -17.49 -18.23 10.41
CA PRO A 225 -16.50 -17.94 9.38
C PRO A 225 -16.24 -16.44 9.22
N TYR A 226 -14.95 -16.04 9.25
CA TYR A 226 -14.53 -14.64 9.20
C TYR A 226 -14.68 -14.07 7.78
N ASP A 227 -15.90 -13.76 7.37
CA ASP A 227 -16.18 -13.22 6.04
C ASP A 227 -15.66 -11.79 5.86
N ARG A 228 -15.11 -11.52 4.67
CA ARG A 228 -14.38 -10.30 4.30
C ARG A 228 -13.92 -10.32 2.84
N LEU A 229 -13.85 -9.14 2.25
CA LEU A 229 -13.23 -8.85 0.96
C LEU A 229 -11.70 -8.78 1.11
N PHE A 230 -11.18 -8.00 2.05
CA PHE A 230 -9.74 -7.89 2.26
C PHE A 230 -9.14 -9.22 2.71
N ARG A 231 -8.20 -9.72 1.89
CA ARG A 231 -7.32 -10.83 2.21
C ARG A 231 -5.92 -10.55 1.68
N SER A 232 -4.94 -10.35 2.56
CA SER A 232 -3.57 -10.00 2.15
C SER A 232 -2.97 -11.13 1.32
N ALA A 233 -3.25 -12.39 1.65
CA ALA A 233 -2.80 -13.56 0.89
C ALA A 233 -3.37 -13.65 -0.54
N LYS A 234 -4.47 -12.95 -0.85
CA LYS A 234 -5.03 -12.85 -2.22
C LYS A 234 -4.58 -11.61 -2.99
N LEU A 235 -4.11 -10.58 -2.29
CA LEU A 235 -3.71 -9.29 -2.85
C LEU A 235 -2.19 -9.22 -3.06
N ALA A 236 -1.41 -9.54 -2.03
CA ALA A 236 0.06 -9.53 -2.03
C ALA A 236 0.65 -10.85 -1.47
N PRO A 237 0.47 -11.99 -2.16
CA PRO A 237 1.25 -13.19 -1.89
C PRO A 237 2.74 -13.00 -2.25
N PHE A 238 3.58 -13.99 -1.96
CA PHE A 238 4.92 -14.06 -2.57
C PHE A 238 4.80 -14.09 -4.10
N GLY A 239 5.57 -13.25 -4.79
CA GLY A 239 5.44 -13.05 -6.26
C GLY A 239 4.19 -12.27 -6.67
N GLY A 240 3.44 -11.72 -5.72
CA GLY A 240 2.22 -10.97 -5.96
C GLY A 240 2.47 -9.73 -6.82
N ASN A 241 1.54 -9.40 -7.71
CA ASN A 241 1.73 -8.34 -8.70
C ASN A 241 0.43 -7.62 -9.05
N VAL A 242 0.58 -6.39 -9.54
CA VAL A 242 -0.46 -5.66 -10.29
C VAL A 242 0.14 -5.20 -11.61
N ALA A 243 -0.59 -5.40 -12.71
CA ALA A 243 -0.18 -4.96 -14.03
C ALA A 243 -1.23 -4.05 -14.67
N PHE A 244 -0.80 -2.87 -15.11
CA PHE A 244 -1.58 -2.02 -16.01
C PHE A 244 -1.21 -2.40 -17.45
N VAL A 245 -2.20 -2.81 -18.24
CA VAL A 245 -2.04 -3.28 -19.63
C VAL A 245 -2.77 -2.32 -20.55
N LEU A 246 -2.07 -1.79 -21.56
CA LEU A 246 -2.68 -0.88 -22.54
C LEU A 246 -2.96 -1.57 -23.87
N TYR A 247 -4.10 -1.24 -24.46
CA TYR A 247 -4.51 -1.69 -25.78
C TYR A 247 -4.81 -0.48 -26.67
N GLN A 248 -4.16 -0.39 -27.83
CA GLN A 248 -4.58 0.51 -28.90
C GLN A 248 -5.49 -0.25 -29.86
N CYS A 249 -6.74 0.19 -30.00
CA CYS A 249 -7.63 -0.31 -31.04
C CYS A 249 -7.32 0.41 -32.37
N PRO A 250 -7.28 -0.27 -33.54
CA PRO A 250 -6.92 0.35 -34.82
C PRO A 250 -7.77 1.56 -35.21
N ASN A 251 -9.03 1.60 -34.76
CA ASN A 251 -10.00 2.65 -35.09
C ASN A 251 -10.27 3.60 -33.90
N SER A 252 -9.41 3.63 -32.88
CA SER A 252 -9.52 4.53 -31.72
C SER A 252 -8.25 5.37 -31.56
N THR A 253 -8.43 6.66 -31.25
CA THR A 253 -7.37 7.53 -30.74
C THR A 253 -7.13 7.31 -29.25
N GLU A 254 -8.19 7.07 -28.48
CA GLU A 254 -8.09 6.75 -27.05
C GLU A 254 -7.57 5.31 -26.83
N PRO A 255 -6.49 5.11 -26.05
CA PRO A 255 -6.07 3.79 -25.60
C PRO A 255 -7.01 3.26 -24.51
N LEU A 256 -7.09 1.93 -24.39
CA LEU A 256 -7.82 1.24 -23.32
C LEU A 256 -6.84 0.74 -22.25
N VAL A 257 -7.20 0.89 -20.98
CA VAL A 257 -6.49 0.27 -19.83
C VAL A 257 -7.29 -0.93 -19.34
N GLN A 258 -6.56 -2.00 -18.99
CA GLN A 258 -7.02 -3.11 -18.16
C GLN A 258 -6.06 -3.25 -16.98
N ILE A 259 -6.56 -3.48 -15.77
CA ILE A 259 -5.74 -3.91 -14.64
C ILE A 259 -5.86 -5.43 -14.48
N THR A 260 -4.72 -6.09 -14.26
CA THR A 260 -4.68 -7.43 -13.69
C THR A 260 -4.05 -7.40 -12.30
N VAL A 261 -4.55 -8.24 -11.40
CA VAL A 261 -3.99 -8.43 -10.05
C VAL A 261 -3.70 -9.91 -9.90
N ASN A 262 -2.45 -10.25 -9.58
CA ASN A 262 -1.94 -11.61 -9.53
C ASN A 262 -2.29 -12.38 -10.82
N GLU A 263 -1.90 -11.76 -11.95
CA GLU A 263 -2.11 -12.18 -13.33
C GLU A 263 -3.58 -12.34 -13.80
N ARG A 264 -4.56 -12.10 -12.92
CA ARG A 264 -6.00 -12.23 -13.23
C ARG A 264 -6.60 -10.88 -13.58
N VAL A 265 -7.38 -10.83 -14.67
CA VAL A 265 -8.19 -9.65 -15.01
C VAL A 265 -9.22 -9.42 -13.90
N VAL A 266 -9.28 -8.19 -13.40
CA VAL A 266 -10.22 -7.77 -12.34
C VAL A 266 -11.03 -6.56 -12.79
N ALA A 267 -12.26 -6.45 -12.29
CA ALA A 267 -13.05 -5.24 -12.46
C ALA A 267 -12.49 -4.14 -11.53
N THR A 268 -11.93 -3.08 -12.09
CA THR A 268 -11.46 -1.93 -11.33
C THR A 268 -12.66 -1.19 -10.72
N PRO A 269 -12.65 -0.90 -9.40
CA PRO A 269 -13.74 -0.18 -8.74
C PRO A 269 -14.12 1.11 -9.46
N GLY A 270 -15.41 1.26 -9.78
CA GLY A 270 -15.96 2.41 -10.50
C GLY A 270 -15.63 2.49 -12.01
N LEU A 271 -14.72 1.67 -12.54
CA LEU A 271 -14.26 1.73 -13.94
C LEU A 271 -14.53 0.45 -14.76
N GLY A 272 -14.77 -0.69 -14.10
CA GLY A 272 -15.00 -1.99 -14.76
C GLY A 272 -13.69 -2.67 -15.18
N CYS A 273 -13.80 -3.72 -16.01
CA CYS A 273 -12.63 -4.54 -16.39
C CYS A 273 -11.71 -3.82 -17.38
N VAL A 274 -12.26 -2.97 -18.26
CA VAL A 274 -11.54 -2.22 -19.29
C VAL A 274 -12.20 -0.85 -19.44
N TRP A 275 -11.41 0.23 -19.46
CA TRP A 275 -11.88 1.61 -19.61
C TRP A 275 -10.98 2.41 -20.56
N THR A 276 -11.47 3.51 -21.12
CA THR A 276 -10.62 4.41 -21.93
C THR A 276 -9.72 5.26 -21.05
N PHE A 277 -8.51 5.53 -21.52
CA PHE A 277 -7.52 6.36 -20.84
C PHE A 277 -7.25 7.62 -21.64
N ASP A 278 -8.03 8.66 -21.33
CA ASP A 278 -7.88 9.97 -21.95
C ASP A 278 -6.63 10.69 -21.39
N VAL A 279 -5.55 10.61 -22.16
CA VAL A 279 -4.27 11.28 -21.92
C VAL A 279 -4.42 12.80 -21.80
N SER A 280 -5.38 13.42 -22.53
CA SER A 280 -5.58 14.87 -22.51
C SER A 280 -6.15 15.36 -21.18
N LYS A 281 -7.04 14.58 -20.54
CA LYS A 281 -7.56 14.87 -19.20
C LYS A 281 -6.47 14.80 -18.13
N GLN A 282 -5.50 13.89 -18.26
CA GLN A 282 -4.36 13.81 -17.33
C GLN A 282 -3.42 15.02 -17.49
N GLY A 283 -3.10 15.40 -18.73
CA GLY A 283 -2.32 16.61 -19.02
C GLY A 283 -2.96 17.89 -18.49
N LEU A 284 -4.29 18.03 -18.60
CA LEU A 284 -5.04 19.14 -18.02
C LEU A 284 -4.97 19.18 -16.48
N GLY A 285 -5.05 18.02 -15.81
CA GLY A 285 -4.89 17.93 -14.36
C GLY A 285 -3.51 18.38 -13.88
N ALA A 286 -2.45 17.86 -14.50
CA ALA A 286 -1.07 18.26 -14.21
C ALA A 286 -0.84 19.75 -14.50
N LEU A 287 -1.29 20.25 -15.64
CA LEU A 287 -1.17 21.66 -16.02
C LEU A 287 -1.90 22.57 -15.02
N PHE A 288 -3.11 22.21 -14.58
CA PHE A 288 -3.85 22.98 -13.59
C PHE A 288 -3.13 23.03 -12.24
N VAL A 289 -2.59 21.91 -11.75
CA VAL A 289 -1.79 21.87 -10.51
C VAL A 289 -0.51 22.69 -10.64
N HIS A 290 0.20 22.61 -11.77
CA HIS A 290 1.38 23.45 -12.02
C HIS A 290 1.02 24.95 -12.08
N VAL A 291 -0.05 25.32 -12.77
CA VAL A 291 -0.52 26.71 -12.84
C VAL A 291 -0.92 27.23 -11.46
N VAL A 292 -1.67 26.46 -10.66
CA VAL A 292 -2.03 26.83 -9.29
C VAL A 292 -0.79 26.98 -8.40
N ASN A 293 0.18 26.06 -8.49
CA ASN A 293 1.43 26.17 -7.74
C ASN A 293 2.26 27.38 -8.17
N ILE A 294 2.32 27.70 -9.47
CA ILE A 294 3.00 28.90 -9.99
C ILE A 294 2.30 30.17 -9.47
N PHE A 295 0.97 30.27 -9.53
CA PHE A 295 0.23 31.40 -8.98
C PHE A 295 0.42 31.52 -7.46
N LEU A 296 0.40 30.41 -6.72
CA LEU A 296 0.65 30.41 -5.28
C LEU A 296 2.08 30.86 -4.96
N SER A 297 3.09 30.40 -5.69
CA SER A 297 4.47 30.88 -5.57
C SER A 297 4.57 32.37 -5.85
N ILE A 298 3.98 32.87 -6.93
CA ILE A 298 3.96 34.31 -7.26
C ILE A 298 3.30 35.13 -6.14
N LEU A 299 2.16 34.67 -5.60
CA LEU A 299 1.48 35.33 -4.48
C LEU A 299 2.33 35.34 -3.20
N LEU A 300 3.03 34.25 -2.89
CA LEU A 300 3.94 34.17 -1.76
C LEU A 300 5.18 35.07 -1.94
N THR A 301 5.76 35.12 -3.15
CA THR A 301 6.89 36.02 -3.47
C THR A 301 6.48 37.50 -3.44
N GLN A 302 5.29 37.85 -3.96
CA GLN A 302 4.80 39.23 -3.86
C GLN A 302 4.45 39.63 -2.42
N ARG A 303 3.92 38.70 -1.62
CA ARG A 303 3.72 38.95 -0.18
C ARG A 303 5.04 39.15 0.56
N SER A 304 6.03 38.29 0.35
CA SER A 304 7.38 38.44 0.90
C SER A 304 7.98 39.81 0.54
N LYS A 305 7.82 40.25 -0.70
CA LYS A 305 8.32 41.55 -1.15
C LYS A 305 7.59 42.75 -0.53
N ALA A 306 6.32 42.59 -0.14
CA ALA A 306 5.56 43.59 0.61
C ALA A 306 5.84 43.59 2.13
N GLU A 307 6.49 42.54 2.65
CA GLU A 307 6.89 42.43 4.07
C GLU A 307 8.27 43.08 4.31
N ASP A 308 9.21 43.00 3.35
CA ASP A 308 10.52 43.70 3.41
C ASP A 308 10.37 45.24 3.49
N ASP A 309 9.44 45.82 2.73
CA ASP A 309 9.23 47.28 2.61
C ASP A 309 8.76 47.97 3.93
N GLN A 310 8.53 47.23 5.02
CA GLN A 310 8.11 47.79 6.33
C GLN A 310 9.07 47.56 7.50
N VAL A 311 10.18 46.83 7.34
CA VAL A 311 11.08 46.50 8.46
C VAL A 311 12.07 47.65 8.76
N ASN A 312 11.57 48.75 9.35
CA ASN A 312 12.43 49.84 9.84
C ASN A 312 11.85 50.62 11.06
N ALA A 313 11.26 49.91 12.03
CA ALA A 313 11.00 50.43 13.38
C ALA A 313 11.03 49.31 14.45
N LEU A 314 11.55 49.65 15.64
CA LEU A 314 11.67 48.80 16.85
C LEU A 314 10.57 49.17 17.89
N PRO A 315 10.34 48.42 19.01
CA PRO A 315 11.01 47.21 19.51
C PRO A 315 10.06 46.05 19.95
N HIS A 316 10.68 45.01 20.55
CA HIS A 316 10.21 43.83 21.31
C HIS A 316 8.95 44.03 22.23
N ILE A 317 8.25 43.02 22.81
CA ILE A 317 8.71 41.74 23.39
C ILE A 317 7.88 40.45 22.95
N PRO A 318 7.17 39.57 23.73
CA PRO A 318 7.21 38.12 23.43
C PRO A 318 5.89 37.29 23.32
N SER A 319 6.03 36.13 22.65
CA SER A 319 5.40 34.81 22.90
C SER A 319 3.88 34.66 23.09
N ARG A 320 3.24 33.98 22.13
CA ARG A 320 2.24 32.90 22.37
C ARG A 320 2.23 31.91 21.21
N ILE A 321 1.89 30.65 21.50
CA ILE A 321 1.77 29.54 20.52
C ILE A 321 0.28 29.40 20.14
N PHE A 322 0.00 28.87 18.94
CA PHE A 322 -1.31 28.73 18.28
C PHE A 322 -1.95 30.02 17.74
N GLU A 323 -1.60 30.43 16.51
CA GLU A 323 -2.60 30.97 15.55
C GLU A 323 -2.13 30.96 14.07
N CYS A 324 -2.04 29.77 13.46
CA CYS A 324 -1.69 29.60 12.04
C CYS A 324 -2.82 28.92 11.22
N LEU A 325 -4.02 29.52 11.21
CA LEU A 325 -5.12 29.12 10.31
C LEU A 325 -6.08 30.32 10.12
N PRO A 326 -6.16 30.93 8.91
CA PRO A 326 -6.92 32.16 8.71
C PRO A 326 -8.44 31.96 8.88
N ALA A 327 -9.09 32.99 9.44
CA ALA A 327 -10.50 32.93 9.84
C ALA A 327 -11.49 32.64 8.69
N SER A 328 -11.11 32.93 7.43
CA SER A 328 -11.91 32.67 6.23
C SER A 328 -12.25 31.18 6.01
N VAL A 329 -11.47 30.25 6.57
CA VAL A 329 -11.75 28.80 6.48
C VAL A 329 -12.84 28.37 7.47
N ARG A 330 -13.04 29.11 8.58
CA ARG A 330 -13.97 28.71 9.65
C ARG A 330 -15.44 29.00 9.33
N SER A 331 -15.75 29.92 8.40
CA SER A 331 -17.14 30.26 8.03
C SER A 331 -17.74 29.33 6.98
N ALA A 332 -16.92 28.76 6.08
CA ALA A 332 -17.40 27.96 4.95
C ALA A 332 -18.07 26.62 5.33
N LEU A 333 -17.89 26.15 6.57
CA LEU A 333 -18.41 24.87 7.08
C LEU A 333 -19.76 24.98 7.80
N CYS A 334 -20.34 26.18 7.94
CA CYS A 334 -21.54 26.41 8.77
C CYS A 334 -22.75 27.05 8.05
N THR A 335 -22.80 27.09 6.71
CA THR A 335 -23.99 27.58 5.97
C THR A 335 -24.26 26.85 4.64
N SER A 336 -24.91 25.68 4.69
CA SER A 336 -25.95 25.28 3.72
C SER A 336 -26.71 24.04 4.19
N ARG A 337 -28.05 24.11 4.23
CA ARG A 337 -28.96 22.96 4.38
C ARG A 337 -29.78 22.83 3.10
N HIS A 338 -30.03 21.57 2.69
CA HIS A 338 -31.04 21.15 1.72
C HIS A 338 -31.16 21.93 0.40
N SER A 339 -30.76 21.28 -0.69
CA SER A 339 -31.53 21.29 -1.95
C SER A 339 -31.31 19.97 -2.68
N SER A 340 -32.38 19.21 -2.87
CA SER A 340 -32.37 18.00 -3.69
C SER A 340 -32.39 18.38 -5.17
N LEU A 341 -31.55 17.75 -5.99
CA LEU A 341 -31.73 17.79 -7.44
C LEU A 341 -31.45 16.43 -8.07
N THR A 342 -32.39 15.98 -8.91
CA THR A 342 -32.44 14.61 -9.41
C THR A 342 -31.60 14.45 -10.68
N LEU A 343 -30.65 13.50 -10.69
CA LEU A 343 -30.03 13.07 -11.95
C LEU A 343 -31.08 12.33 -12.80
N ARG A 344 -31.42 12.87 -13.98
CA ARG A 344 -32.14 12.12 -15.01
C ARG A 344 -31.13 11.35 -15.86
N LEU A 345 -31.31 10.03 -15.94
CA LEU A 345 -30.71 9.22 -17.00
C LEU A 345 -31.29 9.66 -18.35
N ALA A 346 -30.41 9.91 -19.33
CA ALA A 346 -30.78 10.03 -20.73
C ALA A 346 -30.24 8.79 -21.45
N GLN A 347 -31.15 7.89 -21.85
CA GLN A 347 -30.80 6.71 -22.65
C GLN A 347 -30.61 7.10 -24.11
N ARG A 348 -29.61 6.50 -24.76
CA ARG A 348 -29.70 5.97 -26.13
C ARG A 348 -28.61 4.93 -26.36
#